data_AF-W2GG60-F1
#
_entry.id   AF-W2GG60-F1
#
_cell.length_a   1.000
_cell.length_b   1.000
_cell.length_c   1.000
_cell.angle_alpha   90.00
_cell.angle_beta   90.00
_cell.angle_gamma   90.00
#
_symmetry.space_group_name_H-M   'P 1'
#
loop_
_entity.id
_entity.type
_entity.pdbx_description
1 polymer ?
#
loop_
_entity_poly.entity_id
_entity_poly.type
_entity_poly.pdbx_seq_one_letter_code
_entity_poly.pdbx_strand_id
1 'polypeptide(L)'
;MKGNELLRILQNLGLLEKALEQPNSAALIFAVPKLNADAFCEKQVLLWDAPANSDDVERALNETAQQLVRMDIRTSGDLRRVFQNPSKASVAQKEVFRDDILVKFQADLQQFDELQECKAKMLLQIPQYAWEA
;
A
#
# COMPACT_ATOMS: atom_id res chain seq x y z
N MET A 1 8.11 8.53 13.10
CA MET A 1 7.34 8.68 11.84
C MET A 1 6.83 7.30 11.43
N LYS A 2 5.62 7.18 10.89
CA LYS A 2 5.09 5.89 10.38
C LYS A 2 5.33 5.76 8.86
N GLY A 3 5.36 4.54 8.32
CA GLY A 3 5.55 4.31 6.88
C GLY A 3 4.48 5.00 6.01
N ASN A 4 3.22 5.02 6.47
CA ASN A 4 2.11 5.74 5.83
C ASN A 4 2.35 7.24 5.66
N GLU A 5 2.97 7.88 6.64
CA GLU A 5 3.28 9.32 6.58
C GLU A 5 4.35 9.59 5.53
N LEU A 6 5.39 8.74 5.48
CA LEU A 6 6.46 8.86 4.47
C LEU A 6 5.93 8.68 3.05
N LEU A 7 5.08 7.69 2.82
CA LEU A 7 4.48 7.49 1.49
C LEU A 7 3.68 8.71 1.04
N ARG A 8 2.89 9.31 1.95
CA ARG A 8 2.12 10.52 1.63
C ARG A 8 3.05 11.69 1.29
N ILE A 9 4.14 11.85 2.02
CA ILE A 9 5.15 12.89 1.75
C ILE A 9 5.80 12.65 0.38
N LEU A 10 6.27 11.43 0.11
CA LEU A 10 6.88 11.07 -1.19
C LEU A 10 5.91 11.28 -2.35
N GLN A 11 4.63 10.94 -2.17
CA GLN A 11 3.60 11.15 -3.17
C GLN A 11 3.36 12.64 -3.42
N ASN A 12 3.23 13.45 -2.37
CA ASN A 12 3.04 14.89 -2.49
C ASN A 12 4.23 15.61 -3.13
N LEU A 13 5.42 15.06 -2.99
CA LEU A 13 6.65 15.58 -3.59
C LEU A 13 6.91 15.03 -5.01
N GLY A 14 6.05 14.12 -5.52
CA GLY A 14 6.27 13.46 -6.82
C GLY A 14 7.50 12.54 -6.85
N LEU A 15 7.95 12.06 -5.69
CA LEU A 15 9.15 11.24 -5.53
C LEU A 15 8.84 9.76 -5.29
N LEU A 16 7.55 9.38 -5.16
CA LEU A 16 7.15 8.02 -4.83
C LEU A 16 7.63 7.00 -5.87
N GLU A 17 7.43 7.25 -7.16
CA GLU A 17 7.86 6.34 -8.24
C GLU A 17 9.37 6.15 -8.24
N LYS A 18 10.12 7.24 -8.16
CA LYS A 18 11.59 7.22 -8.09
C LYS A 18 12.09 6.45 -6.86
N ALA A 19 11.44 6.62 -5.71
CA ALA A 19 11.77 5.89 -4.50
C ALA A 19 11.45 4.39 -4.62
N LEU A 20 10.38 4.01 -5.32
CA LEU A 20 10.05 2.60 -5.57
C LEU A 20 11.07 1.93 -6.52
N GLU A 21 11.51 2.63 -7.56
CA GLU A 21 12.51 2.13 -8.51
C GLU A 21 13.92 2.07 -7.92
N GLN A 22 14.29 3.09 -7.14
CA GLN A 22 15.63 3.24 -6.58
C GLN A 22 15.55 3.65 -5.10
N PRO A 23 15.22 2.71 -4.18
CA PRO A 23 15.03 3.03 -2.77
C PRO A 23 16.26 3.67 -2.10
N ASN A 24 17.46 3.30 -2.53
CA ASN A 24 18.72 3.82 -2.01
C ASN A 24 19.08 5.22 -2.54
N SER A 25 18.34 5.74 -3.53
CA SER A 25 18.53 7.10 -4.05
C SER A 25 17.87 8.18 -3.18
N ALA A 26 17.05 7.75 -2.21
CA ALA A 26 16.39 8.60 -1.23
C ALA A 26 16.89 8.23 0.19
N ALA A 27 17.16 9.25 1.00
CA ALA A 27 17.49 9.09 2.41
C ALA A 27 16.56 9.95 3.25
N LEU A 28 16.12 9.40 4.38
CA LEU A 28 15.37 10.15 5.38
C LEU A 28 16.33 10.65 6.45
N ILE A 29 16.51 11.96 6.51
CA ILE A 29 17.41 12.62 7.45
C ILE A 29 16.56 13.43 8.43
N PHE A 30 16.65 13.10 9.72
CA PHE A 30 16.08 13.92 10.79
C PHE A 30 17.09 14.96 11.22
N ALA A 31 16.86 16.23 10.87
CA ALA A 31 17.74 17.32 11.30
C ALA A 31 17.43 17.73 12.76
N VAL A 32 18.42 17.68 13.64
CA VAL A 32 18.35 18.19 15.02
C VAL A 32 19.34 19.33 15.26
N PRO A 33 19.12 20.20 16.27
CA PRO A 33 20.03 21.27 16.63
C PRO A 33 21.46 20.78 16.96
N LYS A 34 22.46 21.60 16.65
CA LYS A 34 23.90 21.25 16.64
C LYS A 34 24.50 20.77 17.97
N LEU A 35 23.83 20.99 19.11
CA LEU A 35 24.28 20.58 20.45
C LEU A 35 24.45 19.05 20.62
N ASN A 36 24.03 18.30 19.61
CA ASN A 36 23.67 16.91 19.70
C ASN A 36 24.35 16.07 18.59
N ALA A 37 25.16 16.65 17.69
CA ALA A 37 25.62 16.01 16.44
C ALA A 37 26.25 14.58 16.54
N ASP A 38 26.70 14.14 17.70
CA ASP A 38 27.41 12.87 17.91
C ASP A 38 26.48 11.64 18.14
N ALA A 39 25.15 11.79 18.27
CA ALA A 39 24.23 10.68 18.64
C ALA A 39 23.38 10.10 17.49
N PHE A 40 23.90 10.08 16.26
CA PHE A 40 23.23 9.46 15.12
C PHE A 40 23.82 8.07 14.83
N CYS A 41 23.23 7.00 15.35
CA CYS A 41 23.80 5.67 15.15
C CYS A 41 22.83 4.55 14.73
N GLU A 42 21.52 4.67 14.91
CA GLU A 42 20.64 3.52 14.61
C GLU A 42 19.66 3.72 13.44
N LYS A 43 19.68 2.73 12.54
CA LYS A 43 18.69 2.56 11.48
C LYS A 43 17.36 2.17 12.11
N GLN A 44 16.41 3.09 12.14
CA GLN A 44 15.05 2.79 12.59
C GLN A 44 14.27 2.01 11.53
N VAL A 45 13.42 1.08 11.98
CA VAL A 45 12.46 0.39 11.12
C VAL A 45 11.18 1.22 11.08
N LEU A 46 10.70 1.56 9.88
CA LEU A 46 9.37 2.17 9.74
C LEU A 46 8.34 1.08 9.90
N LEU A 47 7.54 1.21 10.97
CA LEU A 47 6.32 0.42 11.09
C LEU A 47 5.40 0.78 9.92
N TRP A 48 5.15 -0.23 9.09
CA TRP A 48 4.26 -0.20 7.94
C TRP A 48 3.14 -1.20 8.18
N ASP A 49 1.97 -0.68 8.52
CA ASP A 49 0.75 -1.48 8.49
C ASP A 49 0.31 -1.53 7.03
N ALA A 50 0.70 -2.61 6.34
CA ALA A 50 0.25 -2.82 4.98
C ALA A 50 -1.28 -2.70 4.94
N PRO A 51 -1.84 -2.00 3.94
CA PRO A 51 -3.27 -1.85 3.78
C PRO A 51 -3.90 -3.18 3.32
N ALA A 52 -3.82 -4.21 4.16
CA ALA A 52 -4.46 -5.50 3.95
C ALA A 52 -6.00 -5.34 3.87
N ASN A 53 -6.50 -4.26 4.48
CA ASN A 53 -7.92 -3.86 4.54
C ASN A 53 -8.11 -2.37 4.22
N SER A 54 -7.31 -1.76 3.33
CA SER A 54 -7.59 -0.36 2.97
C SER A 54 -8.92 -0.25 2.24
N ASP A 55 -9.70 0.75 2.65
CA ASP A 55 -10.89 1.25 1.98
C ASP A 55 -10.59 1.82 0.56
N ASP A 56 -9.32 1.89 0.15
CA ASP A 56 -8.85 2.41 -1.15
C ASP A 56 -9.10 1.46 -2.34
N VAL A 57 -9.88 0.39 -2.18
CA VAL A 57 -10.34 -0.40 -3.35
C VAL A 57 -11.07 0.49 -4.36
N GLU A 58 -11.76 1.53 -3.86
CA GLU A 58 -12.39 2.55 -4.70
C GLU A 58 -11.41 3.24 -5.65
N ARG A 59 -10.15 3.45 -5.22
CA ARG A 59 -9.16 4.22 -6.00
C ARG A 59 -8.42 3.35 -7.03
N ALA A 60 -8.36 2.03 -6.83
CA ALA A 60 -7.75 1.08 -7.77
C ALA A 60 -8.70 0.67 -8.92
N LEU A 61 -10.03 0.76 -8.70
CA LEU A 61 -11.04 0.15 -9.57
C LEU A 61 -12.07 1.16 -10.09
N ASN A 62 -11.65 2.40 -10.39
CA ASN A 62 -12.47 3.59 -10.67
C ASN A 62 -13.82 3.39 -11.41
N GLU A 63 -13.93 2.49 -12.39
CA GLU A 63 -15.19 2.24 -13.12
C GLU A 63 -16.10 1.21 -12.45
N THR A 64 -15.54 0.31 -11.65
CA THR A 64 -16.23 -0.82 -11.00
C THR A 64 -16.46 -0.59 -9.50
N ALA A 65 -15.88 0.45 -8.91
CA ALA A 65 -16.02 0.81 -7.49
C ALA A 65 -17.50 0.92 -7.06
N GLN A 66 -18.36 1.55 -7.86
CA GLN A 66 -19.78 1.67 -7.52
C GLN A 66 -20.53 0.32 -7.55
N GLN A 67 -20.13 -0.61 -8.42
CA GLN A 67 -20.72 -1.94 -8.47
C GLN A 67 -20.24 -2.80 -7.28
N LEU A 68 -18.96 -2.70 -6.92
CA LEU A 68 -18.39 -3.37 -5.74
C LEU A 68 -19.08 -2.90 -4.45
N VAL A 69 -19.29 -1.59 -4.30
CA VAL A 69 -20.03 -1.02 -3.15
C VAL A 69 -21.47 -1.55 -3.08
N ARG A 70 -22.17 -1.67 -4.23
CA ARG A 70 -23.52 -2.28 -4.28
C ARG A 70 -23.53 -3.76 -3.92
N MET A 71 -22.39 -4.44 -4.02
CA MET A 71 -22.19 -5.84 -3.65
C MET A 71 -21.59 -6.02 -2.25
N ASP A 72 -21.52 -4.94 -1.46
CA ASP A 72 -20.92 -4.85 -0.13
C ASP A 72 -19.43 -5.29 -0.10
N ILE A 73 -18.73 -5.11 -1.21
CA ILE A 73 -17.29 -5.29 -1.32
C ILE A 73 -16.64 -3.92 -1.15
N ARG A 74 -16.08 -3.66 0.03
CA ARG A 74 -15.51 -2.35 0.38
C ARG A 74 -13.99 -2.37 0.50
N THR A 75 -13.44 -3.54 0.81
CA THR A 75 -11.99 -3.71 1.02
C THR A 75 -11.41 -4.78 0.11
N SER A 76 -10.08 -4.75 -0.07
CA SER A 76 -9.38 -5.78 -0.86
C SER A 76 -9.48 -7.14 -0.16
N GLY A 77 -9.66 -7.15 1.16
CA GLY A 77 -10.00 -8.33 1.96
C GLY A 77 -11.35 -8.94 1.58
N ASP A 78 -12.39 -8.12 1.36
CA ASP A 78 -13.70 -8.60 0.94
C ASP A 78 -13.64 -9.22 -0.46
N LEU A 79 -12.89 -8.58 -1.37
CA LEU A 79 -12.67 -9.10 -2.72
C LEU A 79 -11.93 -10.46 -2.68
N ARG A 80 -10.87 -10.57 -1.86
CA ARG A 80 -10.16 -11.85 -1.64
C ARG A 80 -11.09 -12.94 -1.11
N ARG A 81 -12.00 -12.62 -0.18
CA ARG A 81 -12.96 -13.60 0.37
C ARG A 81 -13.92 -14.11 -0.71
N VAL A 82 -14.38 -13.24 -1.60
CA VAL A 82 -15.25 -13.62 -2.72
C VAL A 82 -14.53 -14.60 -3.64
N PHE A 83 -13.26 -14.36 -3.97
CA PHE A 83 -12.47 -15.28 -4.81
C PHE A 83 -12.11 -16.59 -4.11
N GLN A 84 -11.79 -16.56 -2.82
CA GLN A 84 -11.43 -17.76 -2.05
C GLN A 84 -12.64 -18.65 -1.73
N ASN A 85 -13.85 -18.09 -1.69
CA ASN A 85 -15.08 -18.84 -1.44
C ASN A 85 -16.21 -18.43 -2.40
N PRO A 86 -16.13 -18.81 -3.68
CA PRO A 86 -17.15 -18.48 -4.67
C PRO A 86 -18.52 -19.07 -4.32
N SER A 87 -18.55 -20.18 -3.58
CA SER A 87 -19.77 -20.83 -3.09
C SER A 87 -20.59 -19.94 -2.15
N LYS A 88 -19.92 -19.07 -1.37
CA LYS A 88 -20.54 -18.13 -0.42
C LYS A 88 -20.89 -16.78 -1.05
N ALA A 89 -20.52 -16.55 -2.30
CA ALA A 89 -20.88 -15.34 -3.02
C ALA A 89 -22.39 -15.27 -3.28
N SER A 90 -22.97 -14.07 -3.15
CA SER A 90 -24.37 -13.81 -3.45
C SER A 90 -24.67 -14.01 -4.93
N VAL A 91 -25.96 -14.15 -5.29
CA VAL A 91 -26.38 -14.28 -6.70
C VAL A 91 -25.91 -13.06 -7.52
N ALA A 92 -26.04 -11.86 -6.97
CA ALA A 92 -25.57 -10.63 -7.61
C ALA A 92 -24.04 -10.60 -7.80
N GLN A 93 -23.27 -11.09 -6.83
CA GLN A 93 -21.82 -11.21 -6.95
C GLN A 93 -21.46 -12.21 -8.06
N LYS A 94 -22.10 -13.38 -8.10
CA LYS A 94 -21.87 -14.40 -9.14
C LYS A 94 -22.23 -13.91 -10.54
N GLU A 95 -23.21 -13.02 -10.68
CA GLU A 95 -23.59 -12.43 -11.97
C GLU A 95 -22.61 -11.37 -12.48
N VAL A 96 -21.96 -10.63 -11.57
CA VAL A 96 -20.96 -9.60 -11.93
C VAL A 96 -19.58 -10.23 -12.14
N PHE A 97 -19.23 -11.22 -11.34
CA PHE A 97 -18.01 -12.02 -11.49
C PHE A 97 -18.21 -13.11 -12.57
N ARG A 98 -18.59 -12.72 -13.79
CA ARG A 98 -18.44 -13.60 -14.96
C ARG A 98 -16.96 -13.76 -15.30
N ASP A 99 -16.60 -14.84 -15.97
CA ASP A 99 -15.21 -15.28 -16.15
C ASP A 99 -14.26 -14.19 -16.66
N ASP A 100 -14.73 -13.28 -17.52
CA ASP A 100 -13.95 -12.17 -18.07
C ASP A 100 -13.70 -11.04 -17.05
N ILE A 101 -14.72 -10.69 -16.26
CA ILE A 101 -14.63 -9.67 -15.21
C ILE A 101 -13.83 -10.18 -14.01
N LEU A 102 -13.97 -11.48 -13.69
CA LEU A 102 -13.17 -12.18 -12.67
C LEU A 102 -11.68 -12.06 -12.93
N VAL A 103 -11.25 -12.38 -14.15
CA VAL A 103 -9.84 -12.34 -14.55
C VAL A 103 -9.29 -10.92 -14.41
N LYS A 104 -10.06 -9.90 -14.80
CA LYS A 104 -9.65 -8.49 -14.66
C LYS A 104 -9.47 -8.12 -13.18
N PHE A 105 -10.45 -8.39 -12.33
CA PHE A 105 -10.35 -8.05 -10.91
C PHE A 105 -9.24 -8.82 -10.19
N GLN A 106 -9.00 -10.07 -10.58
CA GLN A 106 -7.90 -10.85 -10.03
C GLN A 106 -6.55 -10.25 -10.41
N ALA A 107 -6.40 -9.80 -11.66
CA ALA A 107 -5.19 -9.10 -12.12
C ALA A 107 -4.99 -7.76 -11.39
N ASP A 108 -6.05 -6.96 -11.25
CA ASP A 108 -6.00 -5.66 -10.54
C ASP A 108 -5.62 -5.85 -9.06
N LEU A 109 -6.20 -6.87 -8.41
CA LEU A 109 -5.88 -7.23 -7.02
C LEU A 109 -4.44 -7.71 -6.88
N GLN A 110 -3.94 -8.50 -7.84
CA GLN A 110 -2.55 -8.93 -7.85
C GLN A 110 -1.59 -7.74 -8.00
N GLN A 111 -1.86 -6.82 -8.94
CA GLN A 111 -1.07 -5.60 -9.10
C GLN A 111 -1.07 -4.73 -7.85
N PHE A 112 -2.22 -4.65 -7.16
CA PHE A 112 -2.30 -3.97 -5.87
C PHE A 112 -1.37 -4.63 -4.84
N ASP A 113 -1.41 -5.96 -4.72
CA ASP A 113 -0.59 -6.71 -3.77
C ASP A 113 0.92 -6.55 -4.07
N GLU A 114 1.31 -6.64 -5.33
CA GLU A 114 2.68 -6.40 -5.79
C GLU A 114 3.15 -4.98 -5.44
N LEU A 115 2.31 -3.97 -5.67
CA LEU A 115 2.62 -2.58 -5.32
C LEU A 115 2.79 -2.39 -3.80
N GLN A 116 1.96 -3.04 -2.98
CA GLN A 116 2.12 -2.99 -1.52
C GLN A 116 3.41 -3.64 -1.07
N GLU A 117 3.80 -4.76 -1.69
CA GLU A 117 5.07 -5.42 -1.41
C GLU A 117 6.27 -4.53 -1.81
N CYS A 118 6.21 -3.89 -2.97
CA CYS A 118 7.22 -2.92 -3.41
C CYS A 118 7.35 -1.76 -2.42
N LYS A 119 6.24 -1.19 -1.94
CA LYS A 119 6.25 -0.14 -0.91
C LYS A 119 6.88 -0.62 0.39
N ALA A 120 6.53 -1.83 0.84
CA ALA A 120 7.10 -2.39 2.06
C ALA A 120 8.63 -2.60 1.93
N LYS A 121 9.09 -3.17 0.80
CA LYS A 121 10.53 -3.33 0.50
C LYS A 121 11.25 -2.00 0.43
N MET A 122 10.67 -1.01 -0.23
CA MET A 122 11.22 0.34 -0.32
C MET A 122 11.42 0.96 1.07
N LEU A 123 10.40 0.89 1.93
CA LEU A 123 10.46 1.45 3.29
C LEU A 123 11.54 0.79 4.17
N LEU A 124 11.81 -0.50 3.96
CA LEU A 124 12.91 -1.22 4.64
C LEU A 124 14.30 -0.82 4.12
N GLN A 125 14.39 -0.41 2.85
CA GLN A 125 15.65 -0.09 2.20
C GLN A 125 16.06 1.37 2.36
N ILE A 126 15.11 2.31 2.40
CA ILE A 126 15.40 3.74 2.63
C ILE A 126 16.18 3.88 3.95
N PRO A 127 17.42 4.40 3.92
CA PRO A 127 18.20 4.66 5.12
C PRO A 127 17.49 5.69 6.00
N GLN A 128 17.45 5.41 7.30
CA GLN A 128 16.81 6.27 8.30
C GLN A 128 17.80 6.56 9.40
N TYR A 129 18.10 7.84 9.59
CA TYR A 129 19.04 8.29 10.61
C TYR A 129 18.28 9.08 11.66
N ALA A 130 17.99 8.44 12.79
CA ALA A 130 17.29 9.07 13.90
C ALA A 130 18.24 9.40 15.06
N TRP A 131 17.78 10.31 15.91
CA TRP A 131 18.39 10.67 17.18
C TRP A 131 18.34 9.49 18.16
N GLU A 132 19.48 9.04 18.71
CA GLU A 132 19.48 8.23 19.93
C GLU A 132 19.08 9.13 21.11
N ALA A 133 17.96 8.79 21.77
CA ALA A 133 17.43 9.53 22.91
C ALA A 133 18.25 9.30 24.18
#